data_AF-L8G4Y1-F1
#
_entry.id   AF-L8G4Y1-F1
#
_cell.length_a   1.000
_cell.length_b   1.000
_cell.length_c   1.000
_cell.angle_alpha   90.00
_cell.angle_beta   90.00
_cell.angle_gamma   90.00
#
_symmetry.space_group_name_H-M   'P 1'
#
loop_
_entity.id
_entity.type
_entity.pdbx_description
1 polymer ?
#
loop_
_entity_poly.entity_id
_entity_poly.type
_entity_poly.pdbx_seq_one_letter_code
_entity_poly.pdbx_strand_id
1 'polypeptide(L)'
;MADSSQTLRATYNSPTNPTFSHTAEIPFSTSNTTSERISYLSALRNETRKLQDLINAELTTRMENDKAQQASDLAPSAKNSVVDEIAEEENYGEEVMEEI
;
A
#
# COMPACT_ATOMS: atom_id res chain seq x y z
N MET A 1 4.32 10.29 33.74
CA MET A 1 3.04 10.05 33.03
C MET A 1 3.02 11.01 31.85
N ALA A 2 2.48 10.61 30.70
CA ALA A 2 2.34 11.53 29.57
C ALA A 2 1.37 12.66 29.92
N ASP A 3 1.72 13.90 29.57
CA ASP A 3 0.94 15.12 29.85
C ASP A 3 0.36 15.76 28.58
N SER A 4 0.67 15.21 27.39
CA SER A 4 0.13 15.66 26.11
C SER A 4 0.08 14.52 25.07
N SER A 5 -0.52 14.76 23.90
CA SER A 5 -0.53 13.83 22.77
C SER A 5 -0.31 14.56 21.45
N GLN A 6 0.30 13.86 20.49
CA GLN A 6 0.45 14.32 19.10
C GLN A 6 -0.23 13.34 18.15
N THR A 7 -0.82 13.85 17.08
CA THR A 7 -1.58 13.04 16.13
C THR A 7 -0.77 12.70 14.89
N LEU A 8 -0.66 11.40 14.58
CA LEU A 8 -0.22 10.90 13.28
C LEU A 8 -1.46 10.61 12.42
N ARG A 9 -1.57 11.22 11.25
CA ARG A 9 -2.72 11.06 10.36
C ARG A 9 -2.31 10.91 8.91
N ALA A 10 -3.01 10.04 8.19
CA ALA A 10 -2.97 9.95 6.73
C ALA A 10 -4.40 9.82 6.18
N THR A 11 -4.65 10.43 5.03
CA THR A 11 -5.90 10.32 4.29
C THR A 11 -5.57 10.11 2.82
N TYR A 12 -6.18 9.09 2.22
CA TYR A 12 -6.09 8.81 0.80
C TYR A 12 -7.41 9.11 0.13
N ASN A 13 -7.36 9.85 -0.97
CA ASN A 13 -8.51 10.18 -1.79
C ASN A 13 -8.26 9.69 -3.22
N SER A 14 -9.30 9.17 -3.86
CA SER A 14 -9.28 8.75 -5.26
C SER A 14 -10.57 9.17 -5.95
N PRO A 15 -10.54 9.45 -7.27
CA PRO A 15 -11.75 9.74 -8.04
C PRO A 15 -12.69 8.54 -8.15
N THR A 16 -12.14 7.32 -8.16
CA THR A 16 -12.88 6.08 -8.45
C THR A 16 -13.04 5.18 -7.24
N ASN A 17 -12.15 5.34 -6.24
CA ASN A 17 -12.14 4.50 -5.05
C ASN A 17 -12.54 5.29 -3.79
N PRO A 18 -13.19 4.64 -2.81
CA PRO A 18 -13.60 5.29 -1.57
C PRO A 18 -12.40 5.84 -0.79
N THR A 19 -12.61 6.97 -0.11
CA THR A 19 -11.58 7.57 0.75
C THR A 19 -11.30 6.65 1.93
N PHE A 20 -10.03 6.49 2.30
CA PHE A 20 -9.64 5.85 3.56
C PHE A 20 -8.76 6.78 4.38
N SER A 21 -8.77 6.59 5.70
CA SER A 21 -7.98 7.40 6.63
C SER A 21 -7.50 6.58 7.80
N HIS A 22 -6.32 6.93 8.30
CA HIS A 22 -5.76 6.41 9.53
C HIS A 22 -5.39 7.58 10.44
N THR A 23 -5.68 7.44 11.73
CA THR A 23 -5.37 8.44 12.75
C THR A 23 -4.94 7.72 14.02
N ALA A 24 -3.78 8.09 14.54
CA ALA A 24 -3.21 7.54 15.76
C ALA A 24 -2.78 8.68 16.68
N GLU A 25 -3.09 8.55 17.97
CA GLU A 25 -2.61 9.45 19.00
C GLU A 25 -1.35 8.88 19.64
N ILE A 26 -0.30 9.68 19.67
CA ILE A 26 0.99 9.30 20.21
C ILE A 26 1.20 10.10 21.50
N PRO A 27 1.33 9.42 22.66
CA PRO A 27 1.56 10.10 23.92
C PRO A 27 2.91 10.82 23.89
N PHE A 28 2.91 12.08 24.30
CA PHE A 28 4.07 12.96 24.34
C PHE A 28 4.22 13.53 25.75
N SER A 29 5.45 13.82 26.16
CA SER A 29 5.69 14.58 27.38
C SER A 29 6.48 15.85 27.16
N THR A 30 6.04 16.93 27.80
CA THR A 30 6.68 18.25 27.71
C THR A 30 7.97 18.34 28.52
N SER A 31 8.17 17.40 29.46
CA SER A 31 9.35 17.36 30.35
C SER A 31 10.65 17.03 29.60
N ASN A 32 10.52 16.50 28.38
CA ASN A 32 11.58 16.41 27.35
C ASN A 32 12.84 15.65 27.82
N THR A 33 12.67 14.73 28.77
CA THR A 33 13.74 13.86 29.25
C THR A 33 14.15 12.86 28.17
N THR A 34 15.38 12.34 28.26
CA THR A 34 15.85 11.32 27.30
C THR A 34 14.96 10.08 27.29
N SER A 35 14.46 9.64 28.45
CA SER A 35 13.57 8.46 28.54
C SER A 35 12.24 8.70 27.83
N GLU A 36 11.63 9.88 28.02
CA GLU A 36 10.39 10.25 27.35
C GLU A 36 10.57 10.43 25.84
N ARG A 37 11.70 11.01 25.39
CA ARG A 37 12.03 11.08 23.96
C ARG A 37 12.13 9.71 23.33
N ILE A 38 12.80 8.77 24.00
CA ILE A 38 12.92 7.38 23.52
C ILE A 38 11.53 6.74 23.43
N SER A 39 10.71 6.90 24.48
CA SER A 39 9.33 6.38 24.50
C SER A 39 8.50 6.95 23.35
N TYR A 40 8.51 8.28 23.19
CA TYR A 40 7.78 8.97 22.13
C TYR A 40 8.22 8.52 20.73
N LEU A 41 9.53 8.49 20.45
CA LEU A 41 10.05 8.08 19.15
C LEU A 41 9.79 6.59 18.87
N SER A 42 9.79 5.75 19.90
CA SER A 42 9.44 4.33 19.76
C SER A 42 7.97 4.15 19.40
N ALA A 43 7.07 4.89 20.05
CA ALA A 43 5.65 4.89 19.76
C ALA A 43 5.36 5.42 18.35
N LEU A 44 5.98 6.56 17.98
CA LEU A 44 5.86 7.13 16.64
C LEU A 44 6.33 6.15 15.56
N ARG A 45 7.48 5.48 15.76
CA ARG A 45 7.98 4.47 14.82
C ARG A 45 7.02 3.29 14.66
N ASN A 46 6.43 2.84 15.77
CA ASN A 46 5.47 1.74 15.74
C ASN A 46 4.20 2.13 14.97
N GLU A 47 3.59 3.27 15.30
CA GLU A 47 2.39 3.75 14.60
C GLU A 47 2.67 4.05 13.12
N THR A 48 3.86 4.53 12.79
CA THR A 48 4.26 4.74 11.38
C THR A 48 4.34 3.42 10.61
N ARG A 49 4.86 2.35 11.22
CA ARG A 49 4.90 1.01 10.59
C ARG A 49 3.50 0.47 10.36
N LYS A 50 2.63 0.55 11.36
CA LYS A 50 1.22 0.13 11.23
C LYS A 50 0.50 0.91 10.12
N LEU A 51 0.75 2.22 10.05
CA LEU A 51 0.20 3.06 8.99
C LEU A 51 0.70 2.60 7.61
N GLN A 52 1.99 2.30 7.47
CA GLN A 52 2.56 1.79 6.22
C GLN A 52 1.92 0.45 5.83
N ASP A 53 1.82 -0.49 6.77
CA ASP A 53 1.22 -1.81 6.54
C ASP A 53 -0.24 -1.68 6.10
N LEU A 54 -1.00 -0.79 6.74
CA LEU A 54 -2.40 -0.51 6.38
C LEU A 54 -2.51 0.08 4.97
N ILE A 55 -1.69 1.08 4.63
CA ILE A 55 -1.68 1.68 3.30
C ILE A 55 -1.36 0.62 2.24
N ASN A 56 -0.33 -0.18 2.47
CA ASN A 56 0.09 -1.21 1.53
C ASN A 56 -1.01 -2.26 1.33
N ALA A 57 -1.62 -2.75 2.40
CA ALA A 57 -2.71 -3.72 2.32
C ALA A 57 -3.92 -3.16 1.55
N GLU A 58 -4.30 -1.92 1.84
CA GLU A 58 -5.44 -1.25 1.20
C GLU A 58 -5.18 -1.01 -0.30
N LEU A 59 -4.00 -0.52 -0.66
CA LEU A 59 -3.64 -0.28 -2.07
C LEU A 59 -3.52 -1.59 -2.84
N THR A 60 -2.91 -2.63 -2.27
CA THR A 60 -2.83 -3.95 -2.91
C THR A 60 -4.21 -4.52 -3.17
N THR A 61 -5.11 -4.49 -2.17
CA THR A 61 -6.48 -4.96 -2.32
C THR A 61 -7.22 -4.21 -3.44
N ARG A 62 -7.01 -2.90 -3.55
CA ARG A 62 -7.63 -2.09 -4.62
C ARG A 62 -7.06 -2.42 -5.99
N MET A 63 -5.75 -2.63 -6.12
CA MET A 63 -5.15 -3.06 -7.39
C MET A 63 -5.69 -4.41 -7.84
N GLU A 64 -5.88 -5.36 -6.92
CA GLU A 64 -6.49 -6.66 -7.22
C GLU A 64 -7.95 -6.51 -7.68
N ASN A 65 -8.74 -5.69 -6.99
CA ASN A 65 -10.12 -5.40 -7.37
C ASN A 65 -10.20 -4.70 -8.74
N ASP A 66 -9.34 -3.72 -8.99
CA ASP A 66 -9.28 -3.00 -10.27
C ASP A 66 -8.88 -3.95 -11.41
N LYS A 67 -7.93 -4.87 -11.19
CA LYS A 67 -7.55 -5.90 -12.17
C LYS A 67 -8.70 -6.85 -12.48
N ALA A 68 -9.44 -7.29 -11.46
CA ALA A 68 -10.60 -8.16 -11.64
C ALA A 68 -11.73 -7.46 -12.40
N GLN A 69 -11.98 -6.17 -12.11
CA GLN A 69 -12.99 -5.37 -12.82
C GLN A 69 -12.61 -5.18 -14.30
N GLN A 70 -11.35 -4.85 -14.60
CA GLN A 70 -10.87 -4.74 -15.98
C GLN A 70 -11.02 -6.05 -16.76
N ALA A 71 -10.72 -7.19 -16.14
CA ALA A 71 -10.92 -8.50 -16.76
C ALA A 71 -12.40 -8.80 -17.05
N SER A 72 -13.33 -8.33 -16.19
CA SER A 72 -14.77 -8.51 -16.40
C SER A 72 -15.36 -7.55 -17.43
N ASP A 73 -14.88 -6.31 -17.51
CA ASP A 73 -15.41 -5.30 -18.42
C ASP A 73 -15.00 -5.54 -19.89
N LEU A 74 -13.93 -6.31 -20.11
CA LEU A 74 -13.50 -6.72 -21.44
C LEU A 74 -14.31 -7.91 -22.00
N ALA A 75 -15.31 -8.47 -21.30
CA ALA A 75 -15.95 -9.73 -21.66
C ALA A 75 -16.59 -9.88 -23.08
N PRO A 76 -16.88 -8.84 -23.90
CA PRO A 76 -17.19 -9.06 -25.33
C PRO A 76 -15.94 -8.99 -26.24
N SER A 77 -14.83 -8.39 -25.79
CA SER A 77 -13.61 -8.13 -26.60
C SER A 77 -12.33 -8.80 -26.07
N ALA A 78 -12.37 -9.43 -24.89
CA ALA A 78 -11.23 -10.02 -24.16
C ALA A 78 -10.71 -11.33 -24.77
N LYS A 79 -11.45 -11.98 -25.67
CA LYS A 79 -10.97 -13.20 -26.31
C LYS A 79 -9.69 -12.99 -27.12
N ASN A 80 -9.42 -11.77 -27.56
CA ASN A 80 -8.21 -11.48 -28.33
C ASN A 80 -7.04 -10.99 -27.46
N SER A 81 -7.27 -10.39 -26.29
CA SER A 81 -6.17 -9.89 -25.44
C SER A 81 -5.65 -10.92 -24.43
N VAL A 82 -6.51 -11.83 -23.96
CA VAL A 82 -6.08 -12.96 -23.10
C VAL A 82 -5.21 -13.95 -23.88
N VAL A 83 -5.46 -14.10 -25.19
CA VAL A 83 -4.60 -14.89 -26.08
C VAL A 83 -3.23 -14.24 -26.28
N ASP A 84 -3.16 -12.90 -26.22
CA ASP A 84 -1.93 -12.13 -26.37
C ASP A 84 -1.05 -12.24 -25.11
N GLU A 85 -1.65 -12.13 -23.92
CA GLU A 85 -0.93 -12.21 -22.63
C GLU A 85 -0.39 -13.63 -22.36
N ILE A 86 -1.16 -14.68 -22.70
CA ILE A 86 -0.71 -16.08 -22.59
C ILE A 86 0.38 -16.39 -23.63
N ALA A 87 0.29 -15.84 -24.84
CA ALA A 87 1.32 -16.03 -25.87
C ALA A 87 2.61 -15.28 -25.54
N GLU A 88 2.54 -14.11 -24.89
CA GLU A 88 3.73 -13.41 -24.40
C GLU A 88 4.39 -14.18 -23.24
N GLU A 89 3.64 -14.68 -22.25
CA GLU A 89 4.19 -15.46 -21.11
C GLU A 89 4.94 -16.73 -21.53
N GLU A 90 4.46 -17.47 -22.53
CA GLU A 90 5.12 -18.68 -23.05
C GLU A 90 6.44 -18.39 -23.79
N ASN A 91 6.64 -17.14 -24.25
CA ASN A 91 7.87 -16.72 -24.94
C ASN A 91 8.95 -16.16 -23.98
N TYR A 92 8.64 -15.96 -22.70
CA TYR A 92 9.62 -15.50 -21.70
C TYR A 92 10.57 -16.60 -21.20
N GLY A 93 10.43 -17.84 -21.69
CA GLY A 93 11.22 -19.01 -21.27
C GLY A 93 12.33 -19.46 -22.23
N GLU A 94 12.47 -18.84 -23.40
CA GLU A 94 13.52 -19.19 -24.37
C GLU A 94 14.48 -18.01 -24.52
N GLU A 95 15.53 -17.96 -23.68
CA GLU A 95 16.69 -17.13 -24.00
C GLU A 95 17.30 -17.67 -25.30
N VAL A 96 16.96 -17.06 -26.44
CA VAL A 96 17.72 -17.25 -27.67
C VAL A 96 19.09 -16.63 -27.44
N MET A 97 20.01 -17.42 -26.88
CA MET A 97 21.44 -17.17 -27.02
C MET A 97 21.75 -17.20 -28.53
N GLU A 98 21.78 -16.02 -29.15
CA GLU A 98 22.50 -15.86 -30.41
C GLU A 98 24.00 -16.06 -30.11
N GLU A 99 24.49 -17.29 -30.26
CA GLU A 99 25.91 -17.53 -30.50
C GLU A 99 26.25 -16.97 -31.89
N ILE A 100 26.94 -15.82 -31.93
CA ILE A 100 27.78 -15.43 -33.07
C ILE A 100 29.07 -14.79 -32.58
#